data_AF-A0A926MRZ5-F1
#
_entry.id   AF-A0A926MRZ5-F1
#
_cell.length_a   1.000
_cell.length_b   1.000
_cell.length_c   1.000
_cell.angle_alpha   90.00
_cell.angle_beta   90.00
_cell.angle_gamma   90.00
#
_symmetry.space_group_name_H-M   'P 1'
#
loop_
_entity.id
_entity.type
_entity.pdbx_description
1 polymer ?
#
loop_
_entity_poly.entity_id
_entity_poly.type
_entity_poly.pdbx_seq_one_letter_code
_entity_poly.pdbx_strand_id
1 'polypeptide(L)'
;MNLKDFIRSIPDYPKKGILFRDITTLIKDEKAFANTIDQIVKRSKKYNFNKIAAIESRGFVFASAVSYILKKPFIMLRKKNKLPAEVHTVDFELEYGTATIEVHKDSFNIDDKVLIIDDLIATGGTAEAAAKLIEISGGNVACFVFVINLFDLNGSDNLIKKGYKVENLIEFPGH
;
A
#
# COMPACT_ATOMS: atom_id res chain seq x y z
N MET A 1 6.37 6.33 20.76
CA MET A 1 7.46 6.44 19.78
C MET A 1 6.95 7.27 18.62
N ASN A 2 7.70 8.27 18.18
CA ASN A 2 7.35 9.06 17.00
C ASN A 2 8.04 8.43 15.79
N LEU A 3 7.28 7.76 14.91
CA LEU A 3 7.85 7.05 13.75
C LEU A 3 8.49 8.00 12.73
N LYS A 4 8.11 9.29 12.72
CA LYS A 4 8.70 10.31 11.83
C LYS A 4 10.21 10.43 12.00
N ASP A 5 10.71 10.24 13.23
CA ASP A 5 12.12 10.40 13.57
C ASP A 5 13.00 9.31 12.94
N PHE A 6 12.39 8.24 12.43
CA PHE A 6 13.06 7.11 11.79
C PHE A 6 12.96 7.15 10.26
N ILE A 7 12.44 8.24 9.68
CA ILE A 7 12.35 8.43 8.24
C ILE A 7 13.40 9.43 7.78
N ARG A 8 14.39 8.94 7.04
CA ARG A 8 15.37 9.80 6.37
C ARG A 8 14.69 10.55 5.21
N SER A 9 15.00 11.84 5.11
CA SER A 9 14.59 12.67 3.97
C SER A 9 15.79 12.97 3.09
N ILE A 10 15.69 12.66 1.80
CA ILE A 10 16.77 12.84 0.82
C ILE A 10 16.35 13.96 -0.15
N PRO A 11 17.01 15.13 -0.11
CA PRO A 11 16.70 16.21 -1.03
C PRO A 11 17.13 15.86 -2.47
N ASP A 12 16.43 16.43 -3.44
CA ASP A 12 16.72 16.36 -4.88
C ASP A 12 16.78 14.93 -5.46
N TYR A 13 16.00 14.01 -4.88
CA TYR A 13 15.85 12.64 -5.37
C TYR A 13 14.36 12.31 -5.59
N PRO A 14 13.98 11.64 -6.70
CA PRO A 14 14.82 11.21 -7.81
C PRO A 14 15.19 12.34 -8.78
N LYS A 15 14.65 13.54 -8.57
CA LYS A 15 14.91 14.74 -9.38
C LYS A 15 14.99 15.97 -8.46
N LYS A 16 15.61 17.03 -8.95
CA LYS A 16 15.71 18.31 -8.25
C LYS A 16 14.34 18.83 -7.82
N GLY A 17 14.23 19.30 -6.58
CA GLY A 17 13.00 19.83 -5.97
C GLY A 17 12.20 18.81 -5.16
N ILE A 18 12.43 17.50 -5.34
CA ILE A 18 11.71 16.45 -4.60
C ILE A 18 12.44 16.14 -3.29
N LEU A 19 11.68 16.01 -2.20
CA LEU A 19 12.18 15.55 -0.91
C LEU A 19 11.74 14.11 -0.66
N PHE A 20 12.58 13.16 -1.06
CA PHE A 20 12.26 11.74 -0.98
C PHE A 20 12.20 11.24 0.47
N ARG A 21 11.13 10.53 0.81
CA ARG A 21 10.95 9.89 2.13
C ARG A 21 11.45 8.45 2.08
N ASP A 22 12.65 8.24 2.62
CA ASP A 22 13.32 6.95 2.61
C ASP A 22 12.92 6.09 3.83
N ILE A 23 11.90 5.25 3.60
CA ILE A 23 11.35 4.28 4.57
C ILE A 23 12.38 3.23 5.03
N THR A 24 13.48 3.02 4.30
CA THR A 24 14.44 1.94 4.61
C THR A 24 15.12 2.14 5.96
N THR A 25 15.28 3.39 6.39
CA THR A 25 15.83 3.73 7.73
C THR A 25 14.92 3.30 8.87
N LEU A 26 13.59 3.39 8.69
CA LEU A 26 12.61 2.85 9.64
C LEU A 26 12.61 1.33 9.64
N ILE A 27 12.71 0.69 8.47
CA ILE A 27 12.73 -0.78 8.35
C ILE A 27 13.99 -1.37 8.99
N LYS A 28 15.13 -0.68 8.89
CA LYS A 28 16.41 -1.11 9.47
C LYS A 28 16.42 -1.02 11.01
N ASP A 29 15.62 -0.14 11.61
CA ASP A 29 15.51 -0.04 13.07
C ASP A 29 14.48 -1.04 13.61
N GLU A 30 14.95 -2.01 14.40
CA GLU A 30 14.13 -3.11 14.92
C GLU A 30 12.92 -2.64 15.74
N LYS A 31 13.06 -1.55 16.50
CA LYS A 31 12.01 -1.04 17.39
C LYS A 31 11.00 -0.23 16.60
N ALA A 32 11.46 0.59 15.66
CA ALA A 32 10.60 1.37 14.79
C ALA A 32 9.81 0.47 13.83
N PHE A 33 10.45 -0.55 13.24
CA PHE A 33 9.77 -1.50 12.38
C PHE A 33 8.72 -2.30 13.16
N ALA A 34 9.07 -2.88 14.32
CA ALA A 34 8.10 -3.59 15.17
C ALA A 34 6.91 -2.69 15.56
N ASN A 35 7.18 -1.46 16.01
CA ASN A 35 6.13 -0.51 16.36
C ASN A 35 5.23 -0.14 15.16
N THR A 36 5.80 -0.04 13.97
CA THR A 36 5.05 0.22 12.73
C THR A 36 4.09 -0.93 12.43
N ILE A 37 4.56 -2.18 12.50
CA ILE A 37 3.72 -3.35 12.30
C ILE A 37 2.61 -3.44 13.35
N ASP A 38 2.92 -3.22 14.63
CA ASP A 38 1.93 -3.20 15.73
C ASP A 38 0.84 -2.15 15.48
N GLN A 39 1.23 -0.97 14.99
CA GLN A 39 0.32 0.10 14.65
C GLN A 39 -0.58 -0.25 13.46
N ILE A 40 -0.05 -0.87 12.40
CA ILE A 40 -0.86 -1.36 11.27
C ILE A 40 -1.87 -2.39 11.80
N VAL A 41 -1.42 -3.43 12.51
CA VAL A 41 -2.27 -4.46 13.11
C VAL A 41 -3.38 -3.87 13.96
N LYS A 42 -3.06 -2.89 14.84
CA LYS A 42 -4.05 -2.24 15.70
C LYS A 42 -5.11 -1.49 14.89
N ARG A 43 -4.73 -0.76 13.84
CA ARG A 43 -5.66 -0.04 12.97
C ARG A 43 -6.51 -0.99 12.13
N SER A 44 -5.91 -2.04 11.57
CA SER A 44 -6.59 -3.06 10.76
C SER A 44 -7.73 -3.75 11.51
N LYS A 45 -7.60 -3.96 12.83
CA LYS A 45 -8.63 -4.61 13.67
C LYS A 45 -9.98 -3.86 13.72
N LYS A 46 -10.04 -2.59 13.29
CA LYS A 46 -11.29 -1.84 13.16
C LYS A 46 -12.16 -2.29 11.98
N TYR A 47 -11.59 -3.07 11.06
CA TYR A 47 -12.22 -3.44 9.80
C TYR A 47 -12.44 -4.95 9.73
N ASN A 48 -13.53 -5.35 9.08
CA ASN A 48 -13.78 -6.76 8.78
C ASN A 48 -13.11 -7.12 7.45
N PHE A 49 -12.07 -7.97 7.49
CA PHE A 49 -11.35 -8.44 6.31
C PHE A 49 -10.87 -9.89 6.50
N ASN A 50 -10.71 -10.59 5.38
CA ASN A 50 -10.27 -11.98 5.35
C ASN A 50 -9.00 -12.20 4.50
N LYS A 51 -8.60 -11.24 3.67
CA LYS A 51 -7.33 -11.26 2.91
C LYS A 51 -6.57 -9.95 3.05
N ILE A 52 -5.25 -10.03 2.89
CA ILE A 52 -4.36 -8.88 2.83
C ILE A 52 -3.74 -8.84 1.44
N ALA A 53 -3.72 -7.68 0.81
CA ALA A 53 -3.02 -7.46 -0.44
C ALA A 53 -2.00 -6.32 -0.27
N ALA A 54 -0.97 -6.34 -1.10
CA ALA A 54 -0.04 -5.22 -1.19
C ALA A 54 0.47 -5.08 -2.61
N ILE A 55 0.91 -3.86 -2.92
CA ILE A 55 1.54 -3.52 -4.19
C ILE A 55 3.05 -3.74 -4.05
N GLU A 56 3.67 -4.30 -5.09
CA GLU A 56 5.10 -4.53 -5.06
C GLU A 56 5.91 -3.22 -5.05
N SER A 57 7.13 -3.19 -4.50
CA SER A 57 7.76 -4.23 -3.68
C SER A 57 7.78 -3.84 -2.20
N ARG A 58 7.75 -2.54 -1.89
CA ARG A 58 7.92 -2.03 -0.52
C ARG A 58 6.70 -2.34 0.35
N GLY A 59 5.49 -2.29 -0.20
CA GLY A 59 4.28 -2.75 0.49
C GLY A 59 4.39 -4.19 1.01
N PHE A 60 5.12 -5.07 0.32
CA PHE A 60 5.30 -6.47 0.74
C PHE A 60 6.01 -6.60 2.09
N VAL A 61 6.94 -5.69 2.40
CA VAL A 61 7.70 -5.72 3.66
C VAL A 61 6.77 -5.58 4.85
N PHE A 62 5.78 -4.69 4.77
CA PHE A 62 4.82 -4.45 5.83
C PHE A 62 3.69 -5.49 5.82
N ALA A 63 3.14 -5.75 4.64
CA ALA A 63 1.99 -6.63 4.50
C ALA A 63 2.27 -8.09 4.88
N SER A 64 3.47 -8.59 4.57
CA SER A 64 3.88 -9.95 4.94
C SER A 64 3.95 -10.13 6.46
N ALA A 65 4.54 -9.18 7.19
CA ALA A 65 4.61 -9.20 8.65
C ALA A 65 3.21 -9.12 9.29
N VAL A 66 2.34 -8.25 8.76
CA VAL A 66 0.95 -8.12 9.25
C VAL A 66 0.15 -9.39 8.96
N SER A 67 0.30 -9.98 7.78
CA SER A 67 -0.32 -11.25 7.41
C SER A 67 0.11 -12.40 8.33
N TYR A 68 1.40 -12.49 8.63
CA TYR A 68 1.94 -13.47 9.56
C TYR A 68 1.30 -13.34 10.96
N ILE A 69 1.24 -12.12 11.50
CA ILE A 69 0.67 -11.86 12.84
C ILE A 69 -0.83 -12.14 12.88
N LEU A 70 -1.56 -11.75 11.85
CA LEU A 70 -3.03 -11.89 11.81
C LEU A 70 -3.50 -13.24 11.29
N LYS A 71 -2.58 -14.09 10.81
CA LYS A 71 -2.87 -15.39 10.20
C LYS A 71 -3.91 -15.29 9.08
N LYS A 72 -3.72 -14.32 8.19
CA LYS A 72 -4.59 -14.07 7.02
C LYS A 72 -3.82 -14.30 5.72
N PRO A 73 -4.44 -14.84 4.66
CA PRO A 73 -3.82 -14.96 3.35
C PRO A 73 -3.25 -13.63 2.86
N PHE A 74 -2.04 -13.68 2.27
CA PHE A 74 -1.38 -12.55 1.65
C PHE A 74 -1.35 -12.72 0.13
N ILE A 75 -1.86 -11.71 -0.58
CA ILE A 75 -1.96 -11.67 -2.03
C ILE A 75 -1.00 -10.59 -2.56
N MET A 76 -0.14 -10.97 -3.51
CA MET A 76 0.83 -10.07 -4.12
C MET A 76 0.26 -9.45 -5.39
N LEU A 77 0.14 -8.12 -5.42
CA LEU A 77 -0.13 -7.37 -6.64
C LEU A 77 1.21 -6.93 -7.25
N ARG A 78 1.48 -7.33 -8.50
CA ARG A 78 2.81 -7.18 -9.11
C ARG A 78 2.75 -6.43 -10.42
N LYS A 79 3.88 -5.87 -10.87
CA LYS A 79 3.98 -5.37 -12.24
C LYS A 79 3.87 -6.51 -13.25
N LYS A 80 3.58 -6.12 -14.49
CA LYS A 80 3.48 -6.99 -15.66
C LYS A 80 4.56 -8.07 -15.72
N ASN A 81 4.15 -9.30 -16.03
CA ASN A 81 5.00 -10.47 -16.28
C ASN A 81 5.79 -10.98 -15.04
N LYS A 82 5.37 -10.64 -13.82
CA LYS A 82 6.01 -11.15 -12.59
C LYS A 82 5.27 -12.33 -11.95
N LEU A 83 4.04 -12.57 -12.35
CA LEU A 83 3.17 -13.63 -11.86
C LEU A 83 3.10 -14.77 -12.90
N PRO A 84 3.37 -16.04 -12.51
CA PRO A 84 3.52 -17.13 -13.46
C PRO A 84 2.21 -17.78 -13.92
N ALA A 85 1.12 -17.65 -13.15
CA ALA A 85 -0.18 -18.22 -13.52
C ALA A 85 -1.04 -17.20 -14.29
N GLU A 86 -2.28 -17.58 -14.65
CA GLU A 86 -3.20 -16.65 -15.30
C GLU A 86 -3.48 -15.42 -14.42
N VAL A 87 -3.52 -14.25 -15.03
CA VAL A 87 -3.68 -12.97 -14.32
C VAL A 87 -4.90 -12.17 -14.78
N HIS A 88 -5.44 -11.37 -13.87
CA HIS A 88 -6.14 -10.13 -14.20
C HIS A 88 -5.14 -8.99 -14.28
N THR A 89 -5.46 -7.98 -15.08
CA THR A 89 -4.56 -6.87 -15.38
C THR A 89 -5.31 -5.55 -15.36
N VAL A 90 -4.68 -4.51 -14.80
CA VAL A 90 -5.15 -3.13 -14.87
C VAL A 90 -3.98 -2.23 -15.28
N ASP A 91 -4.20 -1.46 -16.34
CA ASP A 91 -3.33 -0.35 -16.74
C ASP A 91 -3.75 0.94 -16.04
N PHE A 92 -2.78 1.78 -15.69
CA PHE A 92 -3.00 3.08 -15.09
C PHE A 92 -1.92 4.07 -15.50
N GLU A 93 -2.26 5.35 -15.45
CA GLU A 93 -1.36 6.44 -15.80
C GLU A 93 -0.46 6.81 -14.62
N LEU A 94 0.81 7.05 -14.93
CA LEU A 94 1.78 7.70 -14.08
C LEU A 94 1.98 9.13 -14.57
N GLU A 95 2.63 9.96 -13.75
CA GLU A 95 3.05 11.31 -14.17
C GLU A 95 3.91 11.28 -15.45
N TYR A 96 4.67 10.20 -15.66
CA TYR A 96 5.45 9.95 -16.86
C TYR A 96 5.21 8.52 -17.36
N GLY A 97 4.17 8.34 -18.18
CA GLY A 97 3.90 7.09 -18.89
C GLY A 97 2.77 6.25 -18.28
N THR A 98 2.69 4.98 -18.68
CA THR A 98 1.71 4.03 -18.17
C THR A 98 2.40 2.90 -17.43
N ALA A 99 1.71 2.36 -16.43
CA ALA A 99 2.13 1.17 -15.73
C ALA A 99 0.97 0.16 -15.66
N THR A 100 1.35 -1.09 -15.46
CA THR A 100 0.43 -2.23 -15.43
C THR A 100 0.63 -2.98 -14.13
N ILE A 101 -0.45 -3.28 -13.43
CA ILE A 101 -0.46 -4.20 -12.29
C ILE A 101 -1.29 -5.46 -12.57
N GLU A 102 -0.88 -6.56 -11.96
CA GLU A 102 -1.41 -7.90 -12.17
C GLU A 102 -1.63 -8.62 -10.84
N VAL A 103 -2.64 -9.50 -10.83
CA VAL A 103 -2.89 -10.47 -9.75
C VAL A 103 -3.34 -11.78 -10.38
N HIS A 104 -3.04 -12.92 -9.74
CA HIS A 104 -3.55 -14.20 -10.25
C HIS A 104 -5.08 -14.26 -10.18
N LYS A 105 -5.70 -14.86 -11.20
CA LYS A 105 -7.18 -14.97 -11.29
C LYS A 105 -7.82 -15.75 -10.14
N ASP A 106 -7.07 -16.63 -9.48
CA ASP A 106 -7.52 -17.44 -8.34
C ASP A 106 -7.33 -16.75 -6.98
N SER A 107 -6.87 -15.49 -6.96
CA SER A 107 -6.53 -14.79 -5.73
C SER A 107 -7.73 -14.26 -4.95
N PHE A 108 -8.89 -14.05 -5.60
CA PHE A 108 -10.07 -13.43 -4.99
C PHE A 108 -11.39 -14.07 -5.43
N ASN A 109 -12.38 -14.05 -4.53
CA ASN A 109 -13.77 -14.45 -4.73
C ASN A 109 -14.70 -13.37 -4.20
N ILE A 110 -16.00 -13.45 -4.54
CA ILE A 110 -17.03 -12.44 -4.23
C ILE A 110 -17.16 -12.07 -2.74
N ASP A 111 -16.87 -13.01 -1.85
CA ASP A 111 -16.97 -12.81 -0.40
C ASP A 111 -15.70 -12.23 0.23
N ASP A 112 -14.63 -12.06 -0.56
CA ASP A 112 -13.36 -11.55 -0.05
C ASP A 112 -13.44 -10.07 0.27
N LYS A 113 -12.95 -9.74 1.46
CA LYS A 113 -12.78 -8.38 1.98
C LYS A 113 -11.30 -8.17 2.21
N VAL A 114 -10.72 -7.26 1.45
CA VAL A 114 -9.27 -7.14 1.26
C VAL A 114 -8.75 -5.90 1.96
N LEU A 115 -7.81 -6.09 2.89
CA LEU A 115 -7.02 -5.01 3.45
C LEU A 115 -5.81 -4.76 2.52
N ILE A 116 -5.68 -3.55 1.98
CA ILE A 116 -4.53 -3.19 1.15
C ILE A 116 -3.52 -2.45 2.03
N ILE A 117 -2.27 -2.91 2.03
CA ILE A 117 -1.19 -2.27 2.79
C ILE A 117 -0.09 -1.83 1.82
N ASP A 118 0.37 -0.59 1.95
CA ASP A 118 1.52 -0.08 1.21
C ASP A 118 2.41 0.83 2.06
N ASP A 119 3.64 1.04 1.62
CA ASP A 119 4.61 1.84 2.38
C ASP A 119 4.29 3.33 2.37
N LEU A 120 3.84 3.86 1.23
CA LEU A 120 3.59 5.28 1.05
C LEU A 120 2.47 5.54 0.05
N ILE A 121 1.60 6.50 0.34
CA ILE A 121 0.68 7.09 -0.63
C ILE A 121 1.12 8.50 -1.04
N ALA A 122 1.21 8.70 -2.35
CA ALA A 122 1.52 9.96 -3.01
C ALA A 122 0.26 10.49 -3.70
N THR A 123 0.16 10.39 -5.03
CA THR A 123 -1.04 10.81 -5.80
C THR A 123 -2.23 9.85 -5.67
N GLY A 124 -1.98 8.60 -5.24
CA GLY A 124 -2.99 7.56 -5.07
C GLY A 124 -3.29 6.72 -6.31
N GLY A 125 -2.71 7.02 -7.48
CA GLY A 125 -3.01 6.32 -8.74
C GLY A 125 -2.75 4.80 -8.68
N THR A 126 -1.65 4.38 -8.07
CA THR A 126 -1.35 2.95 -7.89
C THR A 126 -2.29 2.26 -6.92
N ALA A 127 -2.68 2.94 -5.84
CA ALA A 127 -3.64 2.42 -4.87
C ALA A 127 -5.03 2.24 -5.49
N GLU A 128 -5.45 3.19 -6.33
CA GLU A 128 -6.70 3.08 -7.08
C GLU A 128 -6.66 1.94 -8.11
N ALA A 129 -5.56 1.82 -8.86
CA ALA A 129 -5.39 0.69 -9.78
C ALA A 129 -5.51 -0.64 -9.02
N ALA A 130 -4.89 -0.74 -7.83
CA ALA A 130 -4.96 -1.92 -6.98
C ALA A 130 -6.39 -2.23 -6.51
N ALA A 131 -7.17 -1.22 -6.11
CA ALA A 131 -8.58 -1.42 -5.78
C ALA A 131 -9.37 -1.96 -6.97
N LYS A 132 -9.23 -1.31 -8.13
CA LYS A 132 -9.90 -1.76 -9.36
C LYS A 132 -9.51 -3.19 -9.73
N LEU A 133 -8.23 -3.54 -9.62
CA LEU A 133 -7.74 -4.89 -9.90
C LEU A 133 -8.36 -5.92 -8.96
N ILE A 134 -8.50 -5.61 -7.68
CA ILE A 134 -9.18 -6.46 -6.68
C ILE A 134 -10.66 -6.61 -7.04
N GLU A 135 -11.34 -5.52 -7.37
CA GLU A 135 -12.78 -5.49 -7.71
C GLU A 135 -13.11 -6.31 -8.97
N ILE A 136 -12.33 -6.15 -10.05
CA ILE A 136 -12.54 -6.97 -11.26
C ILE A 136 -12.19 -8.44 -11.06
N SER A 137 -11.36 -8.75 -10.05
CA SER A 137 -11.03 -10.12 -9.65
C SER A 137 -12.08 -10.69 -8.68
N GLY A 138 -13.16 -9.96 -8.40
CA GLY A 138 -14.26 -10.38 -7.53
C GLY A 138 -14.09 -10.03 -6.05
N GLY A 139 -12.96 -9.47 -5.61
CA GLY A 139 -12.78 -9.06 -4.21
C GLY A 139 -13.36 -7.68 -3.91
N ASN A 140 -13.54 -7.36 -2.63
CA ASN A 140 -13.98 -6.04 -2.18
C ASN A 140 -12.91 -5.38 -1.29
N VAL A 141 -12.58 -4.11 -1.52
CA VAL A 141 -11.61 -3.40 -0.68
C VAL A 141 -12.23 -3.02 0.66
N ALA A 142 -11.68 -3.54 1.75
CA ALA A 142 -12.12 -3.25 3.11
C ALA A 142 -11.56 -1.93 3.65
N CYS A 143 -10.26 -1.71 3.44
CA CYS A 143 -9.53 -0.52 3.87
C CYS A 143 -8.13 -0.50 3.25
N PHE A 144 -7.60 0.70 3.00
CA PHE A 144 -6.19 0.95 2.76
C PHE A 144 -5.46 1.35 4.03
N VAL A 145 -4.25 0.84 4.22
CA VAL A 145 -3.34 1.26 5.29
C VAL A 145 -2.00 1.66 4.69
N PHE A 146 -1.59 2.91 4.91
CA PHE A 146 -0.31 3.44 4.46
C PHE A 146 0.59 3.77 5.64
N VAL A 147 1.89 3.47 5.53
CA VAL A 147 2.85 3.90 6.56
C VAL A 147 3.06 5.41 6.48
N ILE A 148 3.25 5.94 5.27
CA ILE A 148 3.42 7.38 5.02
C ILE A 148 2.31 7.90 4.12
N ASN A 149 1.74 9.05 4.45
CA ASN A 149 0.92 9.87 3.57
C ASN A 149 1.65 11.18 3.25
N LEU A 150 1.82 11.46 1.95
CA LEU A 150 2.25 12.76 1.45
C LEU A 150 1.03 13.64 1.23
N PHE A 151 0.61 14.36 2.28
CA PHE A 151 -0.70 15.01 2.29
C PHE A 151 -0.85 16.11 1.22
N ASP A 152 0.25 16.73 0.77
CA ASP A 152 0.19 17.75 -0.30
C ASP A 152 -0.21 17.16 -1.67
N LEU A 153 -0.10 15.83 -1.84
CA LEU A 153 -0.45 15.12 -3.08
C LEU A 153 -1.88 14.57 -3.08
N ASN A 154 -2.63 14.74 -1.98
CA ASN A 154 -4.05 14.40 -1.85
C ASN A 154 -4.43 12.93 -2.16
N GLY A 155 -3.48 11.99 -2.18
CA GLY A 155 -3.77 10.60 -2.55
C GLY A 155 -4.77 9.93 -1.61
N SER A 156 -4.58 10.06 -0.28
CA SER A 156 -5.55 9.54 0.70
C SER A 156 -6.93 10.17 0.51
N ASP A 157 -6.99 11.48 0.31
CA ASP A 157 -8.25 12.21 0.15
C ASP A 157 -8.98 11.79 -1.13
N ASN A 158 -8.25 11.52 -2.21
CA ASN A 158 -8.81 11.04 -3.46
C ASN A 158 -9.45 9.65 -3.28
N LEU A 159 -8.83 8.75 -2.52
CA LEU A 159 -9.42 7.46 -2.19
C LEU A 159 -10.67 7.61 -1.30
N ILE A 160 -10.64 8.51 -0.31
CA ILE A 160 -11.78 8.78 0.57
C ILE A 160 -12.97 9.34 -0.24
N LYS A 161 -12.72 10.28 -1.15
CA LYS A 161 -13.76 10.83 -2.06
C LYS A 161 -14.41 9.75 -2.93
N LYS A 162 -13.68 8.68 -3.24
CA LYS A 162 -14.18 7.51 -3.98
C LYS A 162 -14.90 6.49 -3.11
N GLY A 163 -15.05 6.75 -1.81
CA GLY A 163 -15.77 5.90 -0.86
C GLY A 163 -14.90 4.87 -0.16
N TYR A 164 -13.58 4.87 -0.38
CA TYR A 164 -12.67 3.95 0.31
C TYR A 164 -12.36 4.43 1.74
N LYS A 165 -12.12 3.45 2.62
CA LYS A 165 -11.60 3.69 3.97
C LYS A 165 -10.08 3.73 3.93
N VAL A 166 -9.47 4.73 4.55
CA VAL A 166 -8.02 4.94 4.55
C VAL A 166 -7.51 5.18 5.97
N GLU A 167 -6.38 4.57 6.30
CA GLU A 167 -5.65 4.77 7.55
C GLU A 167 -4.18 5.11 7.23
N ASN A 168 -3.68 6.19 7.82
CA ASN A 168 -2.27 6.60 7.68
C ASN A 168 -1.56 6.51 9.04
N LEU A 169 -0.32 6.04 9.05
CA LEU A 169 0.52 6.04 10.26
C LEU A 169 1.22 7.39 10.46
N ILE A 170 1.78 7.94 9.39
CA ILE A 170 2.67 9.11 9.40
C ILE A 170 2.26 10.10 8.32
N GLU A 171 2.23 11.38 8.67
CA GLU A 171 1.92 12.48 7.75
C GLU A 171 3.18 13.29 7.40
N PHE A 172 3.52 13.45 6.13
CA PHE A 172 4.64 14.28 5.66
C PHE A 172 4.18 15.29 4.59
N PRO A 173 4.71 16.53 4.60
CA PRO A 173 4.57 17.44 3.46
C PRO A 173 5.44 16.98 2.29
N GLY A 174 5.23 17.57 1.12
CA GLY A 174 6.08 17.42 -0.06
C GLY A 174 5.36 16.82 -1.26
N HIS A 175 5.97 17.06 -2.42
CA HIS A 175 5.56 16.60 -3.75
C HIS A 175 6.64 15.70 -4.36
#